data_AF-A0A812EQC6-F1
#
_entry.id   AF-A0A812EQC6-F1
#
_cell.length_a   1.000
_cell.length_b   1.000
_cell.length_c   1.000
_cell.angle_alpha   90.00
_cell.angle_beta   90.00
_cell.angle_gamma   90.00
#
_symmetry.space_group_name_H-M   'P 1'
#
loop_
_entity.id
_entity.type
_entity.pdbx_description
1 polymer ?
#
loop_
_entity_poly.entity_id
_entity_poly.type
_entity_poly.pdbx_seq_one_letter_code
_entity_poly.pdbx_strand_id
1 'polypeptide(L)'
;MAEEEEREEAERKKRQEEAARRRQEEEEKKKKGKRKGLGGLSPEKKKLLKKLIMQKAAEDLKNEAKRKAEERENFINSRVEPLATDGLNEAQMQDLVKKLHGKMAELEEEVYDWEFKLRRQEFEINDLTLKVNDTRGKFVKPVLRKISKTEAKLAKLERTKKDDFRTTLKSSGHKHDKIEEEEAPAEEA
;
A
#
# COMPACT_ATOMS: atom_id res chain seq x y z
N MET A 1 -16.70 -19.88 -73.96
CA MET A 1 -17.42 -20.53 -72.85
C MET A 1 -16.43 -21.08 -71.83
N ALA A 2 -15.58 -22.07 -72.15
CA ALA A 2 -14.61 -22.62 -71.19
C ALA A 2 -13.57 -21.60 -70.66
N GLU A 3 -13.04 -20.72 -71.51
CA GLU A 3 -12.05 -19.69 -71.11
C GLU A 3 -12.67 -18.57 -70.24
N GLU A 4 -13.99 -18.38 -70.32
CA GLU A 4 -14.72 -17.35 -69.58
C GLU A 4 -15.04 -17.84 -68.16
N GLU A 5 -15.44 -19.12 -68.02
CA GLU A 5 -15.60 -19.80 -66.73
C GLU A 5 -14.27 -19.89 -65.95
N GLU A 6 -13.16 -20.18 -66.63
CA GLU A 6 -11.83 -20.28 -65.99
C GLU A 6 -11.35 -18.92 -65.47
N ARG A 7 -11.66 -17.82 -66.18
CA ARG A 7 -11.40 -16.45 -65.73
C ARG A 7 -12.28 -16.07 -64.53
N GLU A 8 -13.55 -16.45 -64.54
CA GLU A 8 -14.47 -16.19 -63.43
C GLU A 8 -14.08 -16.99 -62.17
N GLU A 9 -13.63 -18.24 -62.34
CA GLU A 9 -13.13 -19.07 -61.24
C GLU A 9 -11.82 -18.52 -60.67
N ALA A 10 -10.90 -18.07 -61.52
CA ALA A 10 -9.67 -17.40 -61.08
C ALA A 10 -9.94 -16.09 -60.33
N GLU A 11 -10.95 -15.31 -60.74
CA GLU A 11 -11.37 -14.09 -60.05
C GLU A 11 -12.00 -14.41 -58.68
N ARG A 12 -12.87 -15.42 -58.61
CA ARG A 12 -13.46 -15.90 -57.35
C ARG A 12 -12.38 -16.39 -56.39
N LYS A 13 -11.36 -17.11 -56.87
CA LYS A 13 -10.24 -17.60 -56.06
C LYS A 13 -9.37 -16.47 -55.53
N LYS A 14 -9.04 -15.47 -56.35
CA LYS A 14 -8.32 -14.25 -55.90
C LYS A 14 -9.12 -13.49 -54.83
N ARG A 15 -10.43 -13.36 -55.00
CA ARG A 15 -11.31 -12.70 -54.02
C ARG A 15 -11.40 -13.46 -52.69
N GLN A 16 -11.40 -14.80 -52.73
CA GLN A 16 -11.36 -15.64 -51.53
C GLN A 16 -10.00 -15.55 -50.81
N GLU A 17 -8.88 -15.57 -51.55
CA GLU A 17 -7.54 -15.41 -51.00
C GLU A 17 -7.33 -14.02 -50.37
N GLU A 18 -7.81 -12.96 -51.01
CA GLU A 18 -7.76 -11.62 -50.45
C GLU A 18 -8.61 -11.49 -49.18
N ALA A 19 -9.80 -12.07 -49.17
CA ALA A 19 -10.65 -12.12 -47.98
C ALA A 19 -10.01 -12.92 -46.83
N ALA A 20 -9.36 -14.04 -47.14
CA ALA A 20 -8.62 -14.83 -46.16
C ALA A 20 -7.43 -14.05 -45.58
N ARG A 21 -6.68 -13.34 -46.42
CA ARG A 21 -5.54 -12.51 -46.01
C ARG A 21 -5.98 -11.33 -45.13
N ARG A 22 -7.09 -10.66 -45.48
CA ARG A 22 -7.69 -9.59 -44.66
C ARG A 22 -8.15 -10.12 -43.28
N ARG A 23 -8.76 -11.32 -43.24
CA ARG A 23 -9.14 -11.97 -41.97
C ARG A 23 -7.93 -12.32 -41.10
N GLN A 24 -6.88 -12.88 -41.69
CA GLN A 24 -5.63 -13.18 -40.97
C GLN A 24 -4.97 -11.92 -40.42
N GLU A 25 -4.92 -10.83 -41.20
CA GLU A 25 -4.36 -9.56 -40.76
C GLU A 25 -5.17 -8.92 -39.62
N GLU A 26 -6.50 -9.04 -39.67
CA GLU A 26 -7.39 -8.56 -38.60
C GLU A 26 -7.24 -9.38 -37.30
N GLU A 27 -7.06 -10.70 -37.40
CA GLU A 27 -6.75 -11.56 -36.25
C GLU A 27 -5.37 -11.26 -35.66
N GLU A 28 -4.35 -11.01 -36.48
CA GLU A 28 -3.04 -10.59 -35.99
C GLU A 28 -3.08 -9.24 -35.26
N LYS A 29 -3.83 -8.27 -35.79
CA LYS A 29 -4.04 -6.97 -35.13
C LYS A 29 -4.75 -7.12 -33.79
N LYS A 30 -5.76 -8.00 -33.70
CA LYS A 30 -6.44 -8.35 -32.43
C LYS A 30 -5.49 -9.02 -31.42
N LYS A 31 -4.59 -9.90 -31.87
CA LYS A 31 -3.55 -10.53 -31.02
C LYS A 31 -2.49 -9.53 -30.54
N LYS A 32 -2.06 -8.59 -31.40
CA LYS A 32 -1.12 -7.52 -31.05
C LYS A 32 -1.73 -6.50 -30.07
N GLY A 33 -3.04 -6.21 -30.19
CA GLY A 33 -3.77 -5.34 -29.26
C GLY A 33 -3.85 -5.86 -27.82
N LYS A 34 -3.97 -7.19 -27.63
CA LYS A 34 -4.00 -7.82 -26.29
C LYS A 34 -2.67 -7.72 -25.52
N ARG A 35 -1.57 -7.32 -26.17
CA ARG A 35 -0.22 -7.21 -25.55
C ARG A 35 0.11 -5.80 -25.04
N LYS A 36 -0.76 -4.80 -25.19
CA LYS A 36 -0.52 -3.44 -24.66
C LYS A 36 -0.94 -3.31 -23.19
N GLY A 37 0.04 -3.51 -22.28
CA GLY A 37 -0.04 -3.19 -20.85
C GLY A 37 0.72 -4.19 -19.96
N LEU A 38 1.53 -3.68 -19.01
CA LEU A 38 2.32 -4.44 -18.01
C LEU A 38 2.78 -5.82 -18.51
N GLY A 39 3.62 -5.83 -19.55
CA GLY A 39 4.45 -6.96 -19.95
C GLY A 39 3.75 -8.20 -20.52
N GLY A 40 2.46 -8.15 -20.88
CA GLY A 40 1.76 -9.35 -21.37
C GLY A 40 1.62 -10.47 -20.32
N LEU A 41 1.78 -10.13 -19.04
CA LEU A 41 1.55 -11.03 -17.91
C LEU A 41 0.07 -11.44 -17.84
N SER A 42 -0.19 -12.70 -17.52
CA SER A 42 -1.55 -13.18 -17.28
C SER A 42 -2.19 -12.41 -16.11
N PRO A 43 -3.52 -12.24 -16.09
CA PRO A 43 -4.22 -11.56 -15.00
C PRO A 43 -3.89 -12.13 -13.61
N GLU A 44 -3.67 -13.44 -13.51
CA GLU A 44 -3.26 -14.14 -12.28
C GLU A 44 -1.87 -13.70 -11.80
N LYS A 45 -0.89 -13.65 -12.71
CA LYS A 45 0.46 -13.17 -12.38
C LYS A 45 0.46 -11.71 -11.94
N LYS A 46 -0.39 -10.86 -12.53
CA LYS A 46 -0.55 -9.46 -12.10
C LYS A 46 -1.14 -9.35 -10.68
N LYS A 47 -2.10 -10.21 -10.34
CA LYS A 47 -2.67 -10.27 -8.97
C LYS A 47 -1.63 -10.75 -7.96
N LEU A 48 -0.89 -11.81 -8.27
CA LEU A 48 0.17 -12.33 -7.40
C LEU A 48 1.26 -11.27 -7.18
N LEU A 49 1.71 -10.61 -8.25
CA LEU A 49 2.70 -9.54 -8.15
C LEU A 49 2.21 -8.38 -7.27
N LYS A 50 0.94 -7.98 -7.40
CA LYS A 50 0.35 -6.96 -6.52
C LYS A 50 0.34 -7.41 -5.06
N LYS A 51 0.00 -8.68 -4.77
CA LYS A 51 0.06 -9.24 -3.40
C LYS A 51 1.48 -9.15 -2.84
N LEU A 52 2.49 -9.59 -3.62
CA LEU A 52 3.90 -9.55 -3.21
C LEU A 52 4.40 -8.11 -2.98
N ILE A 53 4.03 -7.16 -3.84
CA ILE A 53 4.40 -5.75 -3.66
C ILE A 53 3.77 -5.18 -2.38
N MET A 54 2.50 -5.49 -2.11
CA MET A 54 1.83 -5.02 -0.88
C MET A 54 2.41 -5.67 0.37
N GLN A 55 2.75 -6.97 0.33
CA GLN A 55 3.40 -7.67 1.43
C GLN A 55 4.76 -7.07 1.73
N LYS A 56 5.59 -6.88 0.71
CA LYS A 56 6.89 -6.23 0.86
C LYS A 56 6.77 -4.80 1.38
N ALA A 57 5.83 -4.01 0.84
CA ALA A 57 5.61 -2.64 1.30
C ALA A 57 5.17 -2.57 2.77
N ALA A 58 4.38 -3.54 3.24
CA ALA A 58 3.98 -3.63 4.65
C ALA A 58 5.16 -4.01 5.55
N GLU A 59 6.00 -4.95 5.10
CA GLU A 59 7.23 -5.34 5.81
C GLU A 59 8.23 -4.19 5.88
N ASP A 60 8.48 -3.51 4.76
CA ASP A 60 9.37 -2.34 4.67
C ASP A 60 8.87 -1.22 5.61
N LEU A 61 7.55 -0.96 5.65
CA LEU A 61 6.96 0.03 6.56
C LEU A 61 7.17 -0.33 8.04
N LYS A 62 7.04 -1.62 8.39
CA LYS A 62 7.30 -2.10 9.76
C LYS A 62 8.78 -1.98 10.13
N ASN A 63 9.66 -2.34 9.21
CA ASN A 63 11.11 -2.24 9.40
C ASN A 63 11.56 -0.77 9.53
N GLU A 64 11.01 0.14 8.72
CA GLU A 64 11.28 1.57 8.83
C GLU A 64 10.80 2.14 10.17
N ALA A 65 9.61 1.74 10.63
CA ALA A 65 9.09 2.16 11.94
C ALA A 65 10.00 1.70 13.09
N LYS A 66 10.49 0.45 13.04
CA LYS A 66 11.47 -0.07 14.01
C LYS A 66 12.77 0.70 13.97
N ARG A 67 13.35 0.91 12.78
CA ARG A 67 14.59 1.68 12.61
C ARG A 67 14.45 3.10 13.16
N LYS A 68 13.33 3.77 12.86
CA LYS A 68 13.06 5.13 13.37
C LYS A 68 12.88 5.16 14.89
N ALA A 69 12.29 4.12 15.49
CA ALA A 69 12.19 3.99 16.94
C ALA A 69 13.57 3.78 17.57
N GLU A 70 14.41 2.91 17.01
CA GLU A 70 15.79 2.69 17.47
C GLU A 70 16.65 3.96 17.33
N GLU A 71 16.57 4.66 16.19
CA GLU A 71 17.24 5.93 15.98
C GLU A 71 16.80 6.98 17.01
N ARG A 72 15.49 7.03 17.35
CA ARG A 72 14.96 7.91 18.39
C ARG A 72 15.53 7.57 19.77
N GLU A 73 15.54 6.29 20.16
CA GLU A 73 16.11 5.86 21.44
C GLU A 73 17.60 6.16 21.52
N ASN A 74 18.35 5.90 20.44
CA ASN A 74 19.78 6.23 20.35
C ASN A 74 20.02 7.74 20.48
N PHE A 75 19.19 8.56 19.84
CA PHE A 75 19.27 10.02 19.95
C PHE A 75 18.99 10.49 21.38
N ILE A 76 17.93 9.97 22.02
CA ILE A 76 17.59 10.31 23.42
C ILE A 76 18.74 9.93 24.35
N ASN A 77 19.28 8.72 24.23
CA ASN A 77 20.41 8.25 25.04
C ASN A 77 21.68 9.08 24.82
N SER A 78 21.89 9.63 23.63
CA SER A 78 23.02 10.54 23.35
C SER A 78 22.83 11.95 23.94
N ARG A 79 21.58 12.41 24.07
CA ARG A 79 21.25 13.79 24.48
C ARG A 79 20.99 13.91 25.98
N VAL A 80 20.50 12.82 26.58
CA VAL A 80 20.14 12.70 27.99
C VAL A 80 21.07 11.68 28.62
N GLU A 81 22.12 12.16 29.27
CA GLU A 81 23.00 11.32 30.06
C GLU A 81 22.24 10.74 31.27
N PRO A 82 22.49 9.48 31.65
CA PRO A 82 21.93 8.91 32.86
C PRO A 82 22.27 9.77 34.09
N LEU A 83 21.27 10.05 34.91
CA LEU A 83 21.44 10.89 36.10
C LEU A 83 22.20 10.12 37.18
N ALA A 84 23.47 10.44 37.38
CA ALA A 84 24.26 9.90 38.48
C ALA A 84 24.09 10.78 39.73
N THR A 85 23.36 10.28 40.72
CA THR A 85 23.14 10.97 42.01
C THR A 85 23.96 10.39 43.16
N ASP A 86 24.60 9.24 42.94
CA ASP A 86 25.31 8.51 43.99
C ASP A 86 26.61 9.23 44.38
N GLY A 87 26.80 9.44 45.69
CA GLY A 87 28.03 10.02 46.24
C GLY A 87 28.16 11.54 46.15
N LEU A 88 27.13 12.26 45.68
CA LEU A 88 27.11 13.73 45.70
C LEU A 88 26.82 14.27 47.11
N ASN A 89 27.54 15.32 47.51
CA ASN A 89 27.21 16.08 48.72
C ASN A 89 26.01 17.03 48.48
N GLU A 90 25.48 17.63 49.55
CA GLU A 90 24.31 18.52 49.48
C GLU A 90 24.53 19.72 48.55
N ALA A 91 25.68 20.39 48.61
CA ALA A 91 26.00 21.53 47.73
C ALA A 91 26.08 21.10 46.26
N GLN A 92 26.72 19.97 45.98
CA GLN A 92 26.82 19.43 44.61
C GLN A 92 25.44 19.01 44.07
N MET A 93 24.56 18.50 44.93
CA MET A 93 23.19 18.17 44.58
C MET A 93 22.38 19.43 44.23
N GLN A 94 22.51 20.50 45.03
CA GLN A 94 21.88 21.79 44.73
C GLN A 94 22.37 22.38 43.40
N ASP A 95 23.66 22.29 43.11
CA ASP A 95 24.23 22.77 41.84
C ASP A 95 23.76 21.94 40.65
N LEU A 96 23.64 20.61 40.80
CA LEU A 96 23.07 19.73 39.78
C LEU A 96 21.63 20.11 39.44
N VAL A 97 20.79 20.34 40.46
CA VAL A 97 19.39 20.76 40.26
C VAL A 97 19.31 22.09 39.50
N LYS A 98 20.14 23.08 39.86
CA LYS A 98 20.19 24.37 39.15
C LYS A 98 20.60 24.21 37.68
N LYS A 99 21.59 23.36 37.40
CA LYS A 99 22.04 23.06 36.02
C LYS A 99 20.93 22.38 35.20
N LEU A 100 20.27 21.37 35.77
CA LEU A 100 19.17 20.67 35.10
C LEU A 100 17.99 21.61 34.82
N HIS A 101 17.65 22.49 35.77
CA HIS A 101 16.62 23.49 35.59
C HIS A 101 16.97 24.49 34.48
N GLY A 102 18.23 24.94 34.40
CA GLY A 102 18.69 25.78 33.29
C GLY A 102 18.56 25.09 31.94
N LYS A 103 19.04 23.85 31.83
CA LYS A 103 18.92 23.04 30.61
C LYS A 103 17.45 22.79 30.23
N MET A 104 16.57 22.58 31.20
CA MET A 104 15.13 22.44 30.96
C MET A 104 14.52 23.69 30.33
N ALA A 105 14.87 24.88 30.83
CA ALA A 105 14.38 26.14 30.28
C ALA A 105 14.84 26.35 28.82
N GLU A 106 16.10 26.04 28.51
CA GLU A 106 16.62 26.10 27.13
C GLU A 106 15.91 25.10 26.21
N LEU A 107 15.71 23.86 26.67
CA LEU A 107 15.01 22.84 25.88
C LEU A 107 13.53 23.19 25.64
N GLU A 108 12.87 23.84 26.59
CA GLU A 108 11.48 24.28 26.43
C GLU A 108 11.35 25.35 25.33
N GLU A 109 12.31 26.27 25.26
CA GLU A 109 12.40 27.24 24.16
C GLU A 109 12.59 26.54 22.80
N GLU A 110 13.51 25.55 22.73
CA GLU A 110 13.72 24.76 21.51
C GLU A 110 12.44 24.00 21.09
N VAL A 111 11.71 23.42 22.04
CA VAL A 111 10.44 22.71 21.80
C VAL A 111 9.41 23.68 21.21
N TYR A 112 9.23 24.86 21.81
CA TYR A 112 8.30 25.87 21.30
C TYR A 112 8.62 26.28 19.86
N ASP A 113 9.90 26.50 19.55
CA ASP A 113 10.35 26.83 18.20
C ASP A 113 10.03 25.73 17.17
N TRP A 114 10.21 24.47 17.56
CA TRP A 114 9.86 23.32 16.72
C TRP A 114 8.35 23.17 16.54
N GLU A 115 7.57 23.34 17.60
CA GLU A 115 6.11 23.30 17.53
C GLU A 115 5.57 24.37 16.59
N PHE A 116 6.11 25.59 16.65
CA PHE A 116 5.71 26.67 15.76
C PHE A 116 6.03 26.34 14.29
N LYS A 117 7.23 25.79 14.01
CA LYS A 117 7.63 25.35 12.67
C LYS A 117 6.73 24.24 12.15
N LEU A 118 6.42 23.24 12.98
CA LEU A 118 5.51 22.14 12.64
C LEU A 118 4.12 22.66 12.33
N ARG A 119 3.56 23.53 13.18
CA ARG A 119 2.24 24.12 12.98
C ARG A 119 2.16 24.89 11.66
N ARG A 120 3.21 25.65 11.31
CA ARG A 120 3.29 26.35 10.01
C ARG A 120 3.29 25.36 8.85
N GLN A 121 4.06 24.28 8.94
CA GLN A 121 4.09 23.23 7.92
C GLN A 121 2.74 22.52 7.80
N GLU A 122 2.05 22.25 8.89
CA GLU A 122 0.70 21.67 8.88
C GLU A 122 -0.31 22.57 8.16
N PHE A 123 -0.25 23.89 8.41
CA PHE A 123 -1.08 24.85 7.69
C PHE A 123 -0.79 24.84 6.19
N GLU A 124 0.48 24.81 5.80
CA GLU A 124 0.90 24.74 4.40
C GLU A 124 0.44 23.44 3.72
N ILE A 125 0.62 22.29 4.38
CA ILE A 125 0.15 20.99 3.89
C ILE A 125 -1.37 21.00 3.71
N ASN A 126 -2.12 21.58 4.66
CA ASN A 126 -3.57 21.67 4.57
C ASN A 126 -4.01 22.57 3.39
N ASP A 127 -3.39 23.73 3.22
CA ASP A 127 -3.65 24.63 2.11
C ASP A 127 -3.35 23.97 0.75
N LEU A 128 -2.21 23.29 0.63
CA LEU A 128 -1.84 22.52 -0.56
C LEU A 128 -2.83 21.37 -0.81
N THR A 129 -3.27 20.68 0.24
CA THR A 129 -4.27 19.61 0.15
C THR A 129 -5.61 20.14 -0.37
N LEU A 130 -6.05 21.30 0.10
CA LEU A 130 -7.26 21.98 -0.39
C LEU A 130 -7.12 22.35 -1.87
N LYS A 131 -6.00 22.95 -2.27
CA LYS A 131 -5.72 23.30 -3.68
C LYS A 131 -5.69 22.08 -4.60
N VAL A 132 -5.07 20.98 -4.16
CA VAL A 132 -5.06 19.70 -4.90
C VAL A 132 -6.49 19.14 -5.04
N ASN A 133 -7.31 19.26 -4.01
CA ASN A 133 -8.69 18.79 -4.07
C ASN A 133 -9.57 19.63 -5.02
N ASP A 134 -9.43 20.97 -4.98
CA ASP A 134 -10.17 21.86 -5.88
C ASP A 134 -9.78 21.64 -7.35
N THR A 135 -8.49 21.44 -7.63
CA THR A 135 -7.97 21.12 -8.98
C THR A 135 -8.37 19.72 -9.46
N ARG A 136 -8.45 18.73 -8.57
CA ARG A 136 -8.98 17.38 -8.90
C ARG A 136 -10.50 17.37 -9.10
N GLY A 137 -11.16 18.49 -8.80
CA GLY A 137 -12.59 18.70 -8.91
C GLY A 137 -13.29 18.53 -7.55
N LYS A 138 -13.93 19.60 -7.08
CA LYS A 138 -14.74 19.68 -5.84
C LYS A 138 -15.82 18.59 -5.71
N PHE A 139 -16.17 17.94 -6.82
CA PHE A 139 -17.08 16.80 -6.93
C PHE A 139 -16.37 15.55 -7.47
N VAL A 140 -15.35 15.03 -6.77
CA VAL A 140 -15.11 13.58 -6.83
C VAL A 140 -16.29 12.93 -6.12
N LYS A 141 -17.37 12.65 -6.85
CA LYS A 141 -18.56 11.99 -6.30
C LYS A 141 -18.06 10.73 -5.59
N PRO A 142 -18.07 10.67 -4.24
CA PRO A 142 -17.68 9.45 -3.57
C PRO A 142 -18.64 8.39 -4.09
N VAL A 143 -18.11 7.28 -4.58
CA VAL A 143 -18.95 6.18 -5.06
C VAL A 143 -19.77 5.74 -3.86
N LEU A 144 -21.03 6.16 -3.80
CA LEU A 144 -21.96 5.84 -2.73
C LEU A 144 -22.20 4.33 -2.79
N ARG A 145 -21.34 3.57 -2.11
CA ARG A 145 -21.55 2.16 -1.88
C ARG A 145 -22.74 2.03 -0.93
N LYS A 146 -23.64 1.10 -1.21
CA LYS A 146 -24.74 0.76 -0.30
C LYS A 146 -24.15 0.14 0.95
N ILE A 147 -23.86 0.96 1.95
CA ILE A 147 -23.36 0.51 3.25
C ILE A 147 -24.60 0.11 4.05
N SER A 148 -24.79 -1.18 4.32
CA SER A 148 -25.87 -1.59 5.22
C SER A 148 -25.47 -1.28 6.66
N LYS A 149 -26.34 -0.58 7.41
CA LYS A 149 -26.08 -0.25 8.83
C LYS A 149 -25.91 -1.49 9.71
N THR A 150 -26.36 -2.65 9.24
CA THR A 150 -26.25 -3.97 9.88
C THR A 150 -24.90 -4.63 9.67
N GLU A 151 -24.21 -4.35 8.55
CA GLU A 151 -22.91 -4.95 8.22
C GLU A 151 -21.81 -4.52 9.21
N ALA A 152 -21.81 -3.27 9.67
CA ALA A 152 -20.86 -2.82 10.69
C ALA A 152 -21.10 -3.47 12.08
N LYS A 153 -22.36 -3.81 12.40
CA LYS A 153 -22.71 -4.53 13.64
C LYS A 153 -22.38 -6.03 13.52
N LEU A 154 -22.56 -6.61 12.34
CA LEU A 154 -22.13 -7.97 12.02
C LEU A 154 -20.60 -8.08 11.97
N ALA A 155 -19.89 -7.12 11.39
CA ALA A 155 -18.42 -7.12 11.37
C ALA A 155 -17.80 -7.05 12.78
N LYS A 156 -18.47 -6.41 13.74
CA LYS A 156 -18.04 -6.43 15.15
C LYS A 156 -18.24 -7.81 15.78
N LEU A 157 -19.25 -8.57 15.33
CA LEU A 157 -19.53 -9.95 15.73
C LEU A 157 -18.64 -10.97 15.00
N GLU A 158 -18.29 -10.72 13.74
CA GLU A 158 -17.34 -11.49 12.91
C GLU A 158 -15.87 -11.20 13.26
N ARG A 159 -15.56 -10.12 13.97
CA ARG A 159 -14.21 -9.95 14.58
C ARG A 159 -14.06 -10.76 15.86
N THR A 160 -15.16 -11.01 16.57
CA THR A 160 -15.16 -11.86 17.77
C THR A 160 -15.28 -13.35 17.46
N LYS A 161 -15.73 -13.71 16.26
CA LYS A 161 -15.71 -15.08 15.76
C LYS A 161 -14.71 -15.16 14.62
N LYS A 162 -13.64 -15.95 14.74
CA LYS A 162 -12.74 -16.26 13.61
C LYS A 162 -13.47 -17.14 12.58
N ASP A 163 -14.55 -16.64 12.00
CA ASP A 163 -15.30 -17.27 10.92
C ASP A 163 -14.59 -16.93 9.61
N ASP A 164 -13.38 -17.47 9.47
CA ASP A 164 -12.68 -17.48 8.20
C ASP A 164 -13.55 -18.28 7.22
N PHE A 165 -13.84 -17.79 6.02
CA PHE A 165 -14.79 -18.41 5.08
C PHE A 165 -14.51 -19.91 4.79
N ARG A 166 -13.27 -20.34 5.06
CA ARG A 166 -12.80 -21.72 4.95
C ARG A 166 -13.35 -22.64 6.04
N THR A 167 -13.67 -22.13 7.24
CA THR A 167 -14.18 -22.93 8.36
C THR A 167 -15.64 -23.35 8.18
N THR A 168 -16.42 -22.59 7.41
CA THR A 168 -17.82 -22.89 7.09
C THR A 168 -17.98 -23.85 5.91
N LEU A 169 -16.90 -24.14 5.17
CA LEU A 169 -16.87 -25.09 4.07
C LEU A 169 -16.54 -26.51 4.59
N LYS A 170 -17.33 -27.51 4.20
CA LYS A 170 -17.00 -28.91 4.48
C LYS A 170 -15.72 -29.29 3.72
N SER A 171 -14.61 -29.45 4.43
CA SER A 171 -13.36 -29.98 3.87
C SER A 171 -13.55 -31.43 3.45
N SER A 172 -13.35 -31.73 2.17
CA SER A 172 -13.41 -33.10 1.64
C SER A 172 -12.09 -33.86 1.87
N GLY A 173 -11.49 -33.79 3.06
CA GLY A 173 -10.42 -34.67 3.53
C GLY A 173 -9.11 -34.78 2.71
N HIS A 174 -9.00 -34.15 1.54
CA HIS A 174 -7.83 -34.24 0.67
C HIS A 174 -6.81 -33.19 1.10
N LYS A 175 -5.83 -33.65 1.88
CA LYS A 175 -4.75 -32.83 2.45
C LYS A 175 -3.64 -32.48 1.45
N HIS A 176 -3.89 -32.60 0.14
CA HIS A 176 -2.84 -32.48 -0.87
C HIS A 176 -2.57 -31.02 -1.31
N ASP A 177 -3.53 -30.10 -1.13
CA ASP A 177 -3.42 -28.70 -1.56
C ASP A 177 -3.55 -27.70 -0.41
N LYS A 178 -3.05 -28.07 0.78
CA LYS A 178 -2.92 -27.11 1.89
C LYS A 178 -1.67 -26.28 1.61
N ILE A 179 -1.83 -25.15 0.92
CA ILE A 179 -0.82 -24.10 0.92
C ILE A 179 -0.69 -23.68 2.38
N GLU A 180 0.42 -24.05 3.02
CA GLU A 180 0.83 -23.50 4.30
C GLU A 180 1.09 -22.00 4.07
N GLU A 181 0.05 -21.19 4.29
CA GLU A 181 0.28 -19.79 4.61
C GLU A 181 0.90 -19.79 6.00
N GLU A 182 2.19 -19.50 6.05
CA GLU A 182 2.91 -19.13 7.26
C GLU A 182 2.15 -17.97 7.91
N GLU A 183 1.36 -18.29 8.94
CA GLU A 183 0.72 -17.30 9.79
C GLU A 183 1.83 -16.45 10.41
N ALA A 184 1.96 -15.21 9.95
CA ALA A 184 2.77 -14.22 10.64
C ALA A 184 2.31 -14.15 12.11
N PRO A 185 3.24 -14.23 13.09
CA PRO A 185 2.86 -14.24 14.50
C PRO A 185 2.07 -12.97 14.80
N ALA A 186 0.87 -13.17 15.36
CA ALA A 186 0.07 -12.10 15.92
C ALA A 186 0.92 -11.40 17.00
N GLU A 187 1.31 -10.15 16.74
CA GLU A 187 1.85 -9.27 17.77
C GLU A 187 0.76 -9.08 18.82
N GLU A 188 1.01 -9.62 20.01
CA GLU A 188 0.28 -9.28 21.24
C GLU A 188 0.44 -7.78 21.49
N ALA A 189 -0.69 -7.13 21.76
CA ALA A 189 -0.77 -5.74 22.18
C ALA A 189 -0.59 -5.62 23.70
#